data_AF-A0A238VQG1-F1
#
_entry.id   AF-A0A238VQG1-F1
#
_cell.length_a   1.000
_cell.length_b   1.000
_cell.length_c   1.000
_cell.angle_alpha   90.00
_cell.angle_beta   90.00
_cell.angle_gamma   90.00
#
_symmetry.space_group_name_H-M   'P 1'
#
loop_
_entity.id
_entity.type
_entity.pdbx_description
1 polymer ?
#
loop_
_entity_poly.entity_id
_entity_poly.type
_entity_poly.pdbx_seq_one_letter_code
_entity_poly.pdbx_strand_id
1 'polypeptide(L)'
;MEKLNEEDISKLKNAIKLQKNDSDEEALSILWDLYKRNSENGKVIGLLGLILAKTGQRAKAIPYLEKAITISPRNELVSMSLYISYAEIEKHDITFNVIFEYLKLYPADLYLITLEELLEGLLEGYGTTYKDKIIFYAIKNEVPIPVELQ
;
A
#
# COMPACT_ATOMS: atom_id res chain seq x y z
N MET A 1 -5.91 -13.80 -17.20
CA MET A 1 -4.57 -13.25 -16.92
C MET A 1 -3.55 -14.06 -17.69
N GLU A 2 -2.97 -13.51 -18.76
CA GLU A 2 -1.85 -14.16 -19.45
C GLU A 2 -0.67 -14.26 -18.49
N LYS A 3 -0.16 -15.48 -18.32
CA LYS A 3 1.07 -15.73 -17.57
C LYS A 3 2.23 -15.13 -18.36
N LEU A 4 3.17 -14.51 -17.66
CA LEU A 4 4.43 -14.05 -18.26
C LEU A 4 5.12 -15.24 -18.94
N ASN A 5 5.68 -15.02 -20.13
CA ASN A 5 6.54 -16.00 -20.78
C ASN A 5 7.87 -16.12 -20.03
N GLU A 6 8.69 -17.11 -20.37
CA GLU A 6 9.96 -17.37 -19.66
C GLU A 6 10.93 -16.17 -19.71
N GLU A 7 10.95 -15.44 -20.83
CA GLU A 7 11.77 -14.24 -20.99
C GLU A 7 11.32 -13.13 -20.01
N ASP A 8 10.02 -12.88 -19.93
CA ASP A 8 9.43 -11.87 -19.07
C ASP A 8 9.57 -12.24 -17.58
N ILE A 9 9.50 -13.52 -17.23
CA ILE A 9 9.81 -14.01 -15.88
C ILE A 9 11.27 -13.73 -15.53
N SER A 10 12.20 -13.96 -16.47
CA SER A 10 13.62 -13.67 -16.27
C SER A 10 13.87 -12.17 -16.06
N LYS A 11 13.25 -11.32 -16.90
CA LYS A 11 13.28 -9.86 -16.75
C LYS A 11 12.71 -9.40 -15.41
N LEU A 12 11.58 -9.96 -14.98
CA LEU A 12 10.97 -9.64 -13.69
C LEU A 12 11.90 -10.01 -12.52
N LYS A 13 12.55 -11.18 -12.56
CA LYS A 13 13.56 -11.56 -11.57
C LYS A 13 14.73 -10.58 -11.54
N ASN A 14 15.19 -10.13 -12.71
CA ASN A 14 16.25 -9.12 -12.81
C ASN A 14 15.82 -7.78 -12.18
N ALA A 15 14.61 -7.29 -12.50
CA ALA A 15 14.09 -6.06 -11.93
C ALA A 15 13.99 -6.12 -10.40
N ILE A 16 13.57 -7.26 -9.83
CA ILE A 16 13.53 -7.46 -8.37
C ILE A 16 14.95 -7.43 -7.78
N LYS A 17 15.94 -8.00 -8.46
CA LYS A 17 17.33 -7.95 -8.01
C LYS A 17 17.88 -6.52 -8.02
N LEU A 18 17.59 -5.76 -9.07
CA LEU A 18 17.99 -4.36 -9.20
C LEU A 18 17.34 -3.50 -8.11
N GLN A 19 16.05 -3.67 -7.86
CA GLN A 19 15.31 -2.98 -6.80
C GLN A 19 15.90 -3.24 -5.39
N LYS A 20 16.39 -4.46 -5.14
CA LYS A 20 17.08 -4.81 -3.88
C LYS A 20 18.49 -4.21 -3.75
N ASN A 21 19.10 -3.82 -4.86
CA ASN A 21 20.43 -3.23 -4.91
C ASN A 21 20.36 -1.69 -5.05
N ASP A 22 19.20 -1.09 -4.78
CA ASP A 22 18.93 0.35 -4.94
C ASP A 22 19.11 0.90 -6.37
N SER A 23 19.18 0.00 -7.35
CA SER A 23 19.17 0.28 -8.79
C SER A 23 17.74 0.55 -9.30
N ASP A 24 17.08 1.53 -8.69
CA ASP A 24 15.63 1.76 -8.86
C ASP A 24 15.27 2.22 -10.27
N GLU A 25 16.09 3.05 -10.93
CA GLU A 25 15.84 3.53 -12.30
C GLU A 25 15.89 2.40 -13.34
N GLU A 26 16.86 1.51 -13.22
CA GLU A 26 17.06 0.36 -14.10
C GLU A 26 15.94 -0.67 -13.90
N ALA A 27 15.54 -0.89 -12.64
CA ALA A 27 14.39 -1.72 -12.30
C ALA A 27 13.09 -1.14 -12.89
N LEU A 28 12.87 0.18 -12.77
CA LEU A 28 11.71 0.85 -13.36
C LEU A 28 11.68 0.68 -14.88
N SER A 29 12.80 0.86 -15.57
CA SER A 29 12.89 0.68 -17.03
C SER A 29 12.39 -0.69 -17.47
N ILE A 30 12.88 -1.76 -16.82
CA ILE A 30 12.46 -3.13 -17.10
C ILE A 30 10.97 -3.33 -16.78
N LEU A 31 10.51 -2.83 -15.63
CA LEU A 31 9.13 -2.99 -15.19
C LEU A 31 8.14 -2.25 -16.10
N TRP A 32 8.51 -1.10 -16.66
CA TRP A 32 7.69 -0.38 -17.64
C TRP A 32 7.49 -1.18 -18.92
N ASP A 33 8.56 -1.81 -19.42
CA ASP A 33 8.45 -2.65 -20.61
C ASP A 33 7.59 -3.90 -20.36
N LEU A 34 7.72 -4.51 -19.17
CA LEU A 34 6.85 -5.61 -18.76
C LEU A 34 5.38 -5.16 -18.62
N TYR A 35 5.15 -3.97 -18.06
CA TYR A 35 3.81 -3.41 -17.90
C TYR A 35 3.13 -3.10 -19.24
N LYS A 36 3.88 -2.58 -20.23
CA LYS A 36 3.36 -2.38 -21.61
C LYS A 36 2.91 -3.68 -22.26
N ARG A 37 3.61 -4.79 -21.98
CA ARG A 37 3.25 -6.13 -22.50
C ARG A 37 2.04 -6.71 -21.77
N ASN A 38 1.96 -6.52 -20.45
CA ASN A 38 0.86 -7.03 -19.64
C ASN A 38 0.56 -6.08 -18.47
N SER A 39 -0.39 -5.19 -18.70
CA SER A 39 -0.79 -4.13 -17.76
C SER A 39 -1.67 -4.61 -16.60
N GLU A 40 -2.02 -5.91 -16.57
CA GLU A 40 -2.85 -6.55 -15.53
C GLU A 40 -2.03 -7.49 -14.62
N ASN A 41 -0.71 -7.57 -14.81
CA ASN A 41 0.13 -8.38 -13.94
C ASN A 41 0.32 -7.71 -12.57
N GLY A 42 -0.40 -8.20 -11.55
CA GLY A 42 -0.36 -7.63 -10.19
C GLY A 42 1.04 -7.54 -9.57
N LYS A 43 1.98 -8.43 -9.93
CA LYS A 43 3.36 -8.38 -9.41
C LYS A 43 4.17 -7.27 -10.06
N VAL A 44 4.03 -7.07 -11.37
CA VAL A 44 4.68 -5.96 -12.10
C VAL A 44 4.11 -4.62 -11.62
N ILE A 45 2.78 -4.51 -11.54
CA ILE A 45 2.08 -3.30 -11.08
C ILE A 45 2.49 -2.95 -9.65
N GLY A 46 2.49 -3.93 -8.75
CA GLY A 46 2.91 -3.74 -7.37
C GLY A 46 4.35 -3.22 -7.29
N LEU A 47 5.30 -3.85 -8.00
CA LEU A 47 6.69 -3.40 -8.00
C LEU A 47 6.87 -1.98 -8.56
N LEU A 48 6.15 -1.62 -9.62
CA LEU A 48 6.15 -0.24 -10.14
C LEU A 48 5.70 0.75 -9.06
N GLY A 49 4.55 0.49 -8.42
CA GLY A 49 4.04 1.34 -7.34
C GLY A 49 5.02 1.47 -6.18
N LEU A 50 5.61 0.35 -5.75
CA LEU A 50 6.58 0.33 -4.65
C LEU A 50 7.84 1.15 -4.94
N ILE A 51 8.43 1.00 -6.14
CA ILE A 51 9.65 1.73 -6.49
C ILE A 51 9.36 3.22 -6.71
N LEU A 52 8.24 3.56 -7.35
CA LEU A 52 7.80 4.96 -7.46
C LEU A 52 7.61 5.59 -6.08
N ALA A 53 7.04 4.85 -5.12
CA ALA A 53 6.87 5.36 -3.76
C ALA A 53 8.22 5.54 -3.05
N LYS A 54 9.10 4.53 -3.11
CA LYS A 54 10.46 4.56 -2.54
C LYS A 54 11.29 5.73 -3.07
N THR A 55 11.17 6.05 -4.36
CA THR A 55 11.89 7.16 -5.01
C THR A 55 11.22 8.53 -4.84
N GLY A 56 10.26 8.67 -3.91
CA GLY A 56 9.59 9.93 -3.60
C GLY A 56 8.53 10.37 -4.62
N GLN A 57 8.30 9.59 -5.68
CA GLN A 57 7.27 9.86 -6.69
C GLN A 57 5.88 9.40 -6.22
N ARG A 58 5.50 9.75 -4.98
CA ARG A 58 4.29 9.27 -4.29
C ARG A 58 3.00 9.48 -5.08
N ALA A 59 2.84 10.67 -5.66
CA ALA A 59 1.67 10.98 -6.49
C ALA A 59 1.53 10.05 -7.72
N LYS A 60 2.65 9.64 -8.33
CA LYS A 60 2.65 8.68 -9.45
C LYS A 60 2.49 7.25 -8.97
N ALA A 61 2.94 6.92 -7.77
CA ALA A 61 2.88 5.58 -7.20
C ALA A 61 1.44 5.13 -6.91
N ILE A 62 0.62 6.04 -6.38
CA ILE A 62 -0.76 5.79 -5.93
C ILE A 62 -1.59 4.98 -6.92
N PRO A 63 -1.80 5.37 -8.19
CA PRO A 63 -2.65 4.61 -9.10
C PRO A 63 -2.16 3.17 -9.33
N TYR A 64 -0.85 2.92 -9.27
CA TYR A 64 -0.29 1.56 -9.39
C TYR A 64 -0.51 0.77 -8.10
N LEU A 65 -0.31 1.39 -6.95
CA LEU A 65 -0.52 0.76 -5.65
C LEU A 65 -2.01 0.43 -5.40
N GLU A 66 -2.94 1.31 -5.78
CA GLU A 66 -4.38 1.06 -5.75
C GLU A 66 -4.76 -0.12 -6.65
N LYS A 67 -4.25 -0.15 -7.88
CA LYS A 67 -4.49 -1.29 -8.76
C LYS A 67 -3.89 -2.57 -8.18
N ALA A 68 -2.69 -2.51 -7.62
CA ALA A 68 -2.04 -3.67 -7.00
C ALA A 68 -2.83 -4.23 -5.81
N ILE A 69 -3.40 -3.38 -4.94
CA ILE A 69 -4.18 -3.85 -3.78
C ILE A 69 -5.51 -4.50 -4.21
N THR A 70 -6.12 -4.06 -5.31
CA THR A 70 -7.32 -4.76 -5.85
C THR A 70 -7.02 -6.18 -6.34
N ILE A 71 -5.80 -6.42 -6.85
CA ILE A 71 -5.38 -7.72 -7.39
C ILE A 71 -4.88 -8.64 -6.27
N SER A 72 -4.10 -8.09 -5.34
CA SER A 72 -3.50 -8.80 -4.22
C SER A 72 -3.79 -8.06 -2.91
N PRO A 73 -5.01 -8.20 -2.35
CA PRO A 73 -5.44 -7.41 -1.19
C PRO A 73 -4.59 -7.60 0.05
N ARG A 74 -3.89 -8.75 0.18
CA ARG A 74 -3.03 -9.09 1.33
C ARG A 74 -1.55 -8.75 1.13
N ASN A 75 -1.22 -7.88 0.17
CA ASN A 75 0.17 -7.48 -0.03
C ASN A 75 0.54 -6.34 0.93
N GLU A 76 1.15 -6.72 2.04
CA GLU A 76 1.48 -5.81 3.14
C GLU A 76 2.31 -4.60 2.70
N LEU A 77 3.35 -4.87 1.93
CA LEU A 77 4.28 -3.85 1.47
C LEU A 77 3.60 -2.84 0.54
N VAL A 78 2.72 -3.31 -0.34
CA VAL A 78 1.93 -2.44 -1.25
C VAL A 78 0.97 -1.58 -0.44
N SER A 79 0.29 -2.17 0.53
CA SER A 79 -0.71 -1.45 1.33
C SER A 79 -0.05 -0.38 2.21
N MET A 80 1.06 -0.71 2.86
CA MET A 80 1.83 0.24 3.66
C MET A 80 2.40 1.35 2.78
N SER A 81 2.93 1.01 1.59
CA SER A 81 3.43 2.03 0.66
C SER A 81 2.32 2.96 0.15
N LEU A 82 1.09 2.44 -0.01
CA LEU A 82 -0.08 3.25 -0.39
C LEU A 82 -0.49 4.20 0.74
N TYR A 83 -0.50 3.72 1.98
CA TYR A 83 -0.73 4.52 3.17
C TYR A 83 0.24 5.71 3.25
N ILE A 84 1.54 5.44 3.23
CA ILE A 84 2.56 6.49 3.35
C ILE A 84 2.49 7.43 2.13
N SER A 85 2.22 6.89 0.93
CA SER A 85 2.04 7.72 -0.28
C SER A 85 0.88 8.69 -0.16
N TYR A 86 -0.25 8.28 0.41
CA TYR A 86 -1.40 9.15 0.62
C TYR A 86 -1.20 10.17 1.76
N ALA A 87 -0.56 9.74 2.86
CA ALA A 87 -0.25 10.61 4.00
C ALA A 87 0.68 11.77 3.59
N GLU A 88 1.74 11.48 2.84
CA GLU A 88 2.72 12.50 2.42
C GLU A 88 2.18 13.50 1.38
N ILE A 89 1.08 13.18 0.69
CA ILE A 89 0.41 14.12 -0.22
C ILE A 89 -0.79 14.82 0.43
N GLU A 90 -0.88 14.78 1.77
CA GLU A 90 -1.94 15.39 2.60
C GLU A 90 -3.36 14.96 2.20
N LYS A 91 -3.52 13.80 1.53
CA LYS A 91 -4.82 13.25 1.15
C LYS A 91 -5.33 12.29 2.22
N HIS A 92 -5.40 12.78 3.46
CA HIS A 92 -5.75 12.00 4.65
C HIS A 92 -7.06 11.22 4.48
N ASP A 93 -8.08 11.82 3.87
CA ASP A 93 -9.40 11.19 3.67
C ASP A 93 -9.36 9.89 2.84
N ILE A 94 -8.46 9.84 1.85
CA ILE A 94 -8.32 8.64 0.99
C ILE A 94 -7.58 7.54 1.75
N THR A 95 -6.55 7.91 2.53
CA THR A 95 -5.80 7.01 3.41
C THR A 95 -6.72 6.21 4.32
N PHE A 96 -7.64 6.88 5.00
CA PHE A 96 -8.58 6.25 5.93
C PHE A 96 -9.50 5.25 5.22
N ASN A 97 -10.03 5.61 4.05
CA ASN A 97 -10.94 4.73 3.30
C ASN A 97 -10.25 3.43 2.85
N VAL A 98 -8.99 3.50 2.41
CA VAL A 98 -8.22 2.31 2.00
C VAL A 98 -8.03 1.33 3.17
N ILE A 99 -7.64 1.84 4.34
CA ILE A 99 -7.48 1.02 5.55
C ILE A 99 -8.81 0.35 5.91
N PHE A 100 -9.91 1.10 5.92
CA PHE A 100 -11.21 0.58 6.32
C PHE A 100 -11.77 -0.47 5.35
N GLU A 101 -11.59 -0.29 4.03
CA GLU A 101 -12.02 -1.31 3.06
C GLU A 101 -11.23 -2.61 3.21
N TYR A 102 -9.93 -2.54 3.54
CA TYR A 102 -9.16 -3.74 3.87
C TYR A 102 -9.68 -4.41 5.15
N LEU A 103 -9.84 -3.66 6.24
CA LEU A 103 -10.25 -4.18 7.55
C LEU A 103 -11.69 -4.70 7.59
N LYS A 104 -12.51 -4.28 6.62
CA LYS A 104 -13.83 -4.86 6.38
C LYS A 104 -13.74 -6.34 6.00
N LEU A 105 -12.75 -6.70 5.19
CA LEU A 105 -12.60 -8.03 4.58
C LEU A 105 -11.58 -8.92 5.29
N TYR A 106 -10.63 -8.33 6.01
CA TYR A 106 -9.47 -9.03 6.56
C TYR A 106 -9.18 -8.58 8.00
N PRO A 107 -8.55 -9.44 8.83
CA PRO A 107 -8.01 -9.05 10.12
C PRO A 107 -6.88 -8.01 9.96
N ALA A 108 -6.66 -7.21 11.01
CA ALA A 108 -5.71 -6.10 11.01
C ALA A 108 -4.25 -6.52 11.11
N ASP A 109 -3.87 -7.79 10.89
CA ASP A 109 -2.47 -8.25 10.96
C ASP A 109 -1.49 -7.31 10.22
N LEU A 110 -1.96 -6.75 9.09
CA LEU A 110 -1.25 -5.76 8.27
C LEU A 110 -1.29 -4.34 8.84
N TYR A 111 -2.45 -3.87 9.31
CA TYR A 111 -2.65 -2.47 9.74
C TYR A 111 -2.75 -2.31 11.26
N LEU A 112 -2.24 -3.27 12.04
CA LEU A 112 -2.39 -3.26 13.50
C LEU A 112 -1.70 -2.03 14.10
N ILE A 113 -0.43 -1.82 13.75
CA ILE A 113 0.36 -0.65 14.17
C ILE A 113 -0.29 0.64 13.65
N THR A 114 -0.79 0.64 12.42
CA THR A 114 -1.49 1.81 11.87
C THR A 114 -2.76 2.13 12.67
N LEU A 115 -3.53 1.14 13.14
CA LEU A 115 -4.68 1.39 14.00
C LEU A 115 -4.26 1.99 15.36
N GLU A 116 -3.13 1.55 15.93
CA GLU A 116 -2.56 2.14 17.14
C GLU A 116 -2.17 3.61 16.92
N GLU A 117 -1.40 3.91 15.86
CA GLU A 117 -1.00 5.27 15.49
C GLU A 117 -2.22 6.17 15.21
N LEU A 118 -3.26 5.64 14.59
CA LEU A 118 -4.50 6.38 14.34
C LEU A 118 -5.26 6.69 15.64
N LEU A 119 -5.24 5.80 16.63
CA LEU A 119 -5.81 6.08 17.96
C LEU A 119 -5.01 7.18 18.68
N GLU A 120 -3.68 7.16 18.60
CA GLU A 120 -2.84 8.24 19.13
C GLU A 120 -3.14 9.57 18.41
N GLY A 121 -3.24 9.55 17.08
CA GLY A 121 -3.59 10.72 16.29
C GLY A 121 -4.94 11.34 16.67
N LEU A 122 -5.93 10.52 17.05
CA LEU A 122 -7.22 11.02 17.55
C LEU A 122 -7.08 11.83 18.84
N LEU A 123 -6.14 11.48 19.73
CA LEU A 123 -5.86 12.23 20.96
C LEU A 123 -5.28 13.62 20.65
N GLU A 124 -4.54 13.73 19.55
CA GLU A 124 -3.97 14.98 19.06
C GLU A 124 -4.94 15.79 18.17
N GLY A 125 -6.15 15.27 17.95
CA GLY A 125 -7.20 15.92 17.15
C GLY A 125 -7.16 15.62 15.64
N TYR A 126 -6.27 14.73 15.19
CA TYR A 126 -6.22 14.26 13.80
C TYR A 126 -7.27 13.19 13.53
N GLY A 127 -7.71 13.05 12.27
CA GLY A 127 -8.57 11.94 11.85
C GLY A 127 -9.96 11.89 12.51
N THR A 128 -10.39 12.97 13.19
CA THR A 128 -11.62 13.02 13.98
C THR A 128 -12.88 12.73 13.17
N THR A 129 -12.90 13.09 11.88
CA THR A 129 -13.95 12.70 10.91
C THR A 129 -14.18 11.19 10.85
N TYR A 130 -13.14 10.40 11.12
CA TYR A 130 -13.16 8.94 11.02
C TYR A 130 -13.14 8.23 12.38
N LYS A 131 -13.26 8.98 13.49
CA LYS A 131 -13.14 8.47 14.86
C LYS A 131 -13.89 7.16 15.09
N ASP A 132 -15.18 7.13 14.75
CA ASP A 132 -16.02 5.95 15.00
C ASP A 132 -15.53 4.72 14.23
N LYS A 133 -15.04 4.89 13.01
CA LYS A 133 -14.49 3.78 12.21
C LYS A 133 -13.15 3.31 12.76
N ILE A 134 -12.27 4.23 13.15
CA ILE A 134 -10.97 3.90 13.75
C ILE A 134 -11.19 3.06 15.02
N ILE A 135 -12.05 3.54 15.94
CA ILE A 135 -12.39 2.84 17.18
C ILE A 135 -13.05 1.48 16.89
N PHE A 136 -14.02 1.44 15.96
CA PHE A 136 -14.68 0.19 15.57
C PHE A 136 -13.68 -0.87 15.11
N TYR A 137 -12.77 -0.51 14.21
CA TYR A 137 -11.81 -1.45 13.68
C TYR A 137 -10.69 -1.79 14.67
N ALA A 138 -10.31 -0.87 15.56
CA ALA A 138 -9.40 -1.17 16.67
C ALA A 138 -9.99 -2.22 17.61
N ILE A 139 -11.23 -2.04 18.08
CA ILE A 139 -11.94 -3.00 18.93
C ILE A 139 -12.07 -4.36 18.23
N LYS A 140 -12.49 -4.36 16.96
CA LYS A 140 -12.65 -5.59 16.16
C LYS A 140 -11.36 -6.41 16.07
N ASN A 141 -10.20 -5.76 16.15
CA ASN A 141 -8.90 -6.40 16.03
C ASN A 141 -8.12 -6.40 17.34
N GLU A 142 -8.82 -6.28 18.47
CA GLU A 142 -8.24 -6.40 19.82
C GLU A 142 -7.13 -5.36 20.11
N VAL A 143 -7.13 -4.24 19.40
CA VAL A 143 -6.24 -3.10 19.68
C VAL A 143 -6.78 -2.34 20.91
N PRO A 144 -5.97 -2.14 21.96
CA PRO A 144 -6.41 -1.41 23.15
C PRO A 144 -6.83 0.03 22.82
N ILE A 145 -7.99 0.45 23.32
CA ILE A 145 -8.50 1.82 23.15
C ILE A 145 -8.01 2.70 24.30
N PRO A 146 -7.33 3.83 24.03
CA PRO A 146 -6.98 4.82 25.04
C PRO A 146 -8.20 5.25 25.86
N VAL A 147 -8.03 5.44 27.17
CA VAL A 147 -9.13 5.75 28.10
C VAL A 147 -9.85 7.05 27.73
N GLU A 148 -9.11 8.00 27.16
CA GLU A 148 -9.60 9.30 26.69
C GLU A 148 -10.53 9.18 25.47
N LEU A 149 -10.55 8.02 24.79
CA LEU A 149 -11.39 7.73 23.63
C LEU A 149 -12.56 6.78 23.94
N GLN A 150 -12.67 6.27 25.17
CA GLN A 150 -13.77 5.43 25.66
C GLN A 150 -14.98 6.28 26.05
#